data_AF-A0A7V8ZNH2-F1
#
_entry.id   AF-A0A7V8ZNH2-F1
#
_cell.length_a   1.000
_cell.length_b   1.000
_cell.length_c   1.000
_cell.angle_alpha   90.00
_cell.angle_beta   90.00
_cell.angle_gamma   90.00
#
_symmetry.space_group_name_H-M   'P 1'
#
loop_
_entity.id
_entity.type
_entity.pdbx_description
1 polymer ?
#
loop_
_entity_poly.entity_id
_entity_poly.type
_entity_poly.pdbx_seq_one_letter_code
_entity_poly.pdbx_strand_id
1 'polypeptide(L)'
;MQIREDRSLPSLISDLTQETYTLVRKEVALAKAEMSQKVSQLGSGIASIAIGGAVAFAGMLVLLWAIVNSLAQVLPADQAAWLSPLIVGGIVAVIGLIMLMKGKSNLEAHNLLPQRTLNSLQRDKDLATEHKNMAKEQFAKEQTR
;
A
#
# COMPACT_ATOMS: atom_id res chain seq x y z
N MET A 1 -12.82 -28.20 60.17
CA MET A 1 -13.79 -27.76 59.14
C MET A 1 -13.28 -26.46 58.53
N GLN A 2 -12.69 -26.51 57.34
CA GLN A 2 -12.33 -25.30 56.57
C GLN A 2 -13.59 -24.85 55.84
N ILE A 3 -14.09 -23.66 56.19
CA ILE A 3 -15.27 -23.07 55.56
C ILE A 3 -14.88 -22.69 54.13
N ARG A 4 -15.59 -23.27 53.17
CA ARG A 4 -15.56 -22.83 51.76
C ARG A 4 -16.13 -21.42 51.75
N GLU A 5 -15.29 -20.42 51.49
CA GLU A 5 -15.79 -19.09 51.17
C GLU A 5 -16.55 -19.20 49.84
N ASP A 6 -17.86 -19.03 49.92
CA ASP A 6 -18.73 -18.85 48.77
C ASP A 6 -18.21 -17.65 47.97
N ARG A 7 -17.66 -17.91 46.78
CA ARG A 7 -17.20 -16.85 45.87
C ARG A 7 -18.36 -15.89 45.64
N SER A 8 -18.19 -14.65 46.08
CA SER A 8 -19.22 -13.64 46.01
C SER A 8 -19.34 -13.10 44.58
N LEU A 9 -20.55 -12.82 44.10
CA LEU A 9 -20.78 -12.21 42.77
C LEU A 9 -19.90 -10.97 42.48
N PRO A 10 -19.59 -10.09 43.45
CA PRO A 10 -18.65 -9.00 43.26
C PRO A 10 -17.22 -9.44 42.89
N SER A 11 -16.74 -10.56 43.43
CA SER A 11 -15.39 -11.07 43.14
C SER A 11 -15.29 -11.59 41.70
N LEU A 12 -16.34 -12.26 41.19
CA LEU A 12 -16.37 -12.78 39.82
C LEU A 12 -16.38 -11.68 38.77
N ILE A 13 -17.07 -10.57 39.03
CA ILE A 13 -17.07 -9.38 38.14
C ILE A 13 -15.70 -8.69 38.16
N SER A 14 -15.06 -8.60 39.32
CA SER A 14 -13.69 -8.10 39.43
C SER A 14 -12.69 -8.96 38.65
N ASP A 15 -12.82 -10.29 38.73
CA ASP A 15 -11.95 -11.22 38.01
C ASP A 15 -12.16 -11.11 36.48
N LEU A 16 -13.41 -11.08 36.00
CA LEU A 16 -13.73 -10.93 34.57
C LEU A 16 -13.23 -9.61 33.98
N THR A 17 -13.37 -8.50 34.72
CA THR A 17 -12.88 -7.19 34.25
C THR A 17 -11.36 -7.16 34.18
N GLN A 18 -10.68 -7.80 35.13
CA GLN A 18 -9.22 -7.92 35.15
C GLN A 18 -8.70 -8.87 34.04
N GLU A 19 -9.40 -9.97 33.76
CA GLU A 19 -9.11 -10.86 32.64
C GLU A 19 -9.32 -10.16 31.29
N THR A 20 -10.42 -9.40 31.14
CA THR A 20 -10.72 -8.63 29.93
C THR A 20 -9.65 -7.57 29.66
N TYR A 21 -9.22 -6.84 30.70
CA TYR A 21 -8.12 -5.88 30.58
C TYR A 21 -6.81 -6.57 30.16
N THR A 22 -6.55 -7.75 30.70
CA THR A 22 -5.37 -8.55 30.35
C THR A 22 -5.43 -9.05 28.91
N LEU A 23 -6.59 -9.48 28.42
CA LEU A 23 -6.81 -9.88 27.03
C LEU A 23 -6.61 -8.71 26.06
N VAL A 24 -7.21 -7.55 26.34
CA VAL A 24 -7.04 -6.35 25.50
C VAL A 24 -5.57 -5.96 25.41
N ARG A 25 -4.84 -5.98 26.54
CA ARG A 25 -3.40 -5.70 26.55
C ARG A 25 -2.60 -6.70 25.71
N LYS A 26 -2.96 -7.98 25.76
CA LYS A 26 -2.33 -9.04 24.94
C LYS A 26 -2.62 -8.85 23.46
N GLU A 27 -3.85 -8.52 23.09
CA GLU A 27 -4.25 -8.30 21.70
C GLU A 27 -3.52 -7.08 21.10
N VAL A 28 -3.39 -6.00 21.88
CA VAL A 28 -2.59 -4.83 21.48
C VAL A 28 -1.12 -5.20 21.33
N ALA A 29 -0.56 -6.01 22.25
CA ALA A 29 0.83 -6.47 22.15
C ALA A 29 1.04 -7.36 20.92
N LEU A 30 0.08 -8.24 20.61
CA LEU A 30 0.09 -9.10 19.44
C LEU A 30 0.00 -8.29 18.14
N ALA A 31 -0.97 -7.37 18.05
CA ALA A 31 -1.13 -6.47 16.91
C ALA A 31 0.15 -5.64 16.66
N LYS A 32 0.79 -5.16 17.74
CA LYS A 32 2.08 -4.46 17.65
C LYS A 32 3.19 -5.38 17.13
N ALA A 33 3.27 -6.62 17.62
CA ALA A 33 4.25 -7.59 17.15
C ALA A 33 4.04 -7.95 15.67
N GLU A 34 2.80 -8.19 15.25
CA GLU A 34 2.46 -8.47 13.86
C GLU A 34 2.76 -7.27 12.94
N MET A 35 2.41 -6.05 13.38
CA MET A 35 2.75 -4.83 12.63
C MET A 35 4.27 -4.65 12.52
N SER A 36 5.02 -4.88 13.59
CA SER A 36 6.48 -4.84 13.59
C SER A 36 7.07 -5.88 12.62
N GLN A 37 6.54 -7.09 12.61
CA GLN A 37 6.96 -8.14 11.69
C GLN A 37 6.65 -7.78 10.23
N LYS A 38 5.44 -7.25 9.95
CA LYS A 38 5.05 -6.79 8.61
C LYS A 38 5.94 -5.64 8.12
N VAL A 39 6.25 -4.66 8.97
CA VAL A 39 7.17 -3.56 8.64
C VAL A 39 8.58 -4.09 8.36
N SER A 40 9.08 -5.01 9.18
CA SER A 40 10.40 -5.62 8.97
C SER A 40 10.46 -6.40 7.65
N GLN A 41 9.42 -7.19 7.34
CA GLN A 41 9.32 -7.96 6.11
C GLN A 41 9.19 -7.07 4.86
N LEU A 42 8.42 -5.98 4.96
CA LEU A 42 8.38 -4.96 3.90
C LEU A 42 9.76 -4.30 3.73
N GLY A 43 10.44 -3.97 4.84
CA GLY A 43 11.77 -3.37 4.80
C GLY A 43 12.81 -4.26 4.14
N SER A 44 12.87 -5.55 4.50
CA SER A 44 13.77 -6.51 3.87
C SER A 44 13.40 -6.78 2.40
N GLY A 45 12.11 -6.80 2.07
CA GLY A 45 11.62 -6.87 0.69
C GLY A 45 12.10 -5.68 -0.15
N ILE A 46 11.92 -4.45 0.34
CA ILE A 46 12.38 -3.24 -0.34
C ILE A 46 13.90 -3.23 -0.50
N ALA A 47 14.65 -3.63 0.55
CA ALA A 47 16.10 -3.72 0.49
C ALA A 47 16.59 -4.72 -0.56
N SER A 48 15.98 -5.92 -0.63
CA SER A 48 16.35 -6.92 -1.63
C SER A 48 16.01 -6.48 -3.06
N ILE A 49 14.87 -5.81 -3.27
CA ILE A 49 14.52 -5.19 -4.56
C ILE A 49 15.54 -4.10 -4.94
N ALA A 50 15.95 -3.25 -3.99
CA ALA A 50 16.92 -2.19 -4.25
C ALA A 50 18.30 -2.77 -4.64
N ILE A 51 18.80 -3.74 -3.88
CA ILE A 51 20.09 -4.39 -4.16
C ILE A 51 20.03 -5.16 -5.48
N GLY A 52 19.01 -6.00 -5.67
CA GLY A 52 18.82 -6.76 -6.91
C GLY A 52 18.66 -5.85 -8.12
N GLY A 53 17.90 -4.75 -7.97
CA GLY A 53 17.75 -3.73 -8.99
C GLY A 53 19.06 -3.04 -9.34
N ALA A 54 19.90 -2.70 -8.35
CA ALA A 54 21.22 -2.11 -8.58
C ALA A 54 22.16 -3.07 -9.34
N VAL A 55 22.18 -4.36 -8.96
CA VAL A 55 22.98 -5.39 -9.66
C VAL A 55 22.47 -5.60 -11.09
N ALA A 56 21.15 -5.71 -11.28
CA ALA A 56 20.54 -5.85 -12.60
C ALA A 56 20.83 -4.62 -13.48
N PHE A 57 20.78 -3.41 -12.91
CA PHE A 57 21.12 -2.18 -13.62
C PHE A 57 22.59 -2.16 -14.04
N ALA A 58 23.53 -2.54 -13.16
CA ALA A 58 24.94 -2.67 -13.52
C ALA A 58 25.15 -3.69 -14.65
N GLY A 59 24.51 -4.86 -14.57
CA GLY A 59 24.53 -5.86 -15.64
C GLY A 59 23.96 -5.33 -16.96
N MET A 60 22.87 -4.56 -16.90
CA MET A 60 22.27 -3.90 -18.07
C MET A 60 23.26 -2.92 -18.72
N LEU A 61 24.02 -2.14 -17.96
CA LEU A 61 25.05 -1.24 -18.52
C LEU A 61 26.13 -2.02 -19.28
N VAL A 62 26.57 -3.16 -18.76
CA VAL A 62 27.54 -4.04 -19.45
C VAL A 62 26.95 -4.60 -20.74
N LEU A 63 25.67 -5.03 -20.73
CA LEU A 63 24.98 -5.50 -21.93
C LEU A 63 24.81 -4.39 -22.98
N LEU A 64 24.44 -3.18 -22.56
CA LEU A 64 24.36 -2.02 -23.46
C LEU A 64 25.72 -1.71 -24.07
N TRP A 65 26.79 -1.76 -23.28
CA TRP A 65 28.14 -1.59 -23.79
C TRP A 65 28.51 -2.67 -24.82
N ALA A 66 28.15 -3.93 -24.57
CA ALA A 66 28.34 -5.02 -25.52
C ALA A 66 27.55 -4.79 -26.83
N ILE A 67 26.30 -4.33 -26.75
CA ILE A 67 25.47 -4.02 -27.93
C ILE A 67 26.09 -2.87 -28.73
N VAL A 68 26.53 -1.80 -28.06
CA VAL A 68 27.21 -0.68 -28.73
C VAL A 68 28.46 -1.15 -29.47
N ASN A 69 29.29 -1.99 -28.85
CA ASN A 69 30.48 -2.53 -29.49
C ASN A 69 30.15 -3.51 -30.63
N SER A 70 29.10 -4.31 -30.48
CA SER A 70 28.64 -5.22 -31.54
C SER A 70 28.13 -4.44 -32.75
N LEU A 71 27.32 -3.39 -32.54
CA LEU A 71 26.80 -2.56 -33.62
C LEU A 71 27.90 -1.73 -34.29
N ALA A 72 28.91 -1.30 -33.53
CA ALA A 72 30.06 -0.58 -34.07
C ALA A 72 30.86 -1.40 -35.11
N GLN A 73 30.85 -2.74 -35.03
CA GLN A 73 31.53 -3.60 -36.01
C GLN A 73 30.81 -3.68 -37.36
N VAL A 74 29.53 -3.33 -37.41
CA VAL A 74 28.72 -3.37 -38.65
C VAL A 74 28.73 -2.01 -39.36
N LEU A 75 29.06 -0.94 -38.63
CA LEU A 75 29.10 0.42 -39.15
C LEU A 75 30.47 0.76 -39.78
N PRO A 76 30.51 1.72 -40.72
CA PRO A 76 31.77 2.30 -41.20
C PRO A 76 32.63 2.86 -40.06
N ALA A 77 33.94 2.59 -40.11
CA ALA A 77 34.87 2.87 -39.02
C ALA A 77 34.94 4.36 -38.62
N ASP A 78 34.73 5.26 -39.58
CA ASP A 78 34.68 6.71 -39.40
C ASP A 78 33.45 7.18 -38.58
N GLN A 79 32.33 6.45 -38.66
CA GLN A 79 31.07 6.82 -38.01
C GLN A 79 30.80 6.01 -36.72
N ALA A 80 31.38 4.81 -36.61
CA ALA A 80 31.02 3.81 -35.62
C ALA A 80 31.12 4.31 -34.16
N ALA A 81 32.13 5.12 -33.85
CA ALA A 81 32.41 5.59 -32.49
C ALA A 81 31.31 6.49 -31.90
N TRP A 82 30.66 7.31 -32.73
CA TRP A 82 29.63 8.24 -32.28
C TRP A 82 28.21 7.75 -32.61
N LEU A 83 28.03 7.08 -33.76
CA LEU A 83 26.71 6.69 -34.24
C LEU A 83 26.16 5.47 -33.51
N SER A 84 26.99 4.49 -33.18
CA SER A 84 26.57 3.29 -32.44
C SER A 84 25.97 3.61 -31.06
N PRO A 85 26.66 4.35 -30.16
CA PRO A 85 26.07 4.71 -28.87
C PRO A 85 24.87 5.64 -29.01
N LEU A 86 24.80 6.47 -30.06
CA LEU A 86 23.66 7.34 -30.30
C LEU A 86 22.40 6.54 -30.67
N ILE A 87 22.51 5.54 -31.54
CA ILE A 87 21.39 4.67 -31.93
C ILE A 87 20.90 3.87 -30.72
N VAL A 88 21.81 3.17 -30.04
CA VAL A 88 21.45 2.33 -28.88
C VAL A 88 20.90 3.20 -27.75
N GLY A 89 21.57 4.30 -27.44
CA GLY A 89 21.13 5.26 -26.42
C GLY A 89 19.77 5.88 -26.75
N GLY A 90 19.53 6.22 -28.02
CA GLY A 90 18.24 6.74 -28.49
C GLY A 90 17.10 5.74 -28.28
N ILE A 91 17.30 4.48 -28.65
CA ILE A 91 16.29 3.41 -28.45
C ILE A 91 16.00 3.23 -26.95
N VAL A 92 17.04 3.12 -26.13
CA VAL A 92 16.90 2.95 -24.68
C VAL A 92 16.21 4.16 -24.04
N ALA A 93 16.53 5.38 -24.49
CA ALA A 93 15.89 6.61 -24.02
C ALA A 93 14.40 6.65 -24.35
N VAL A 94 13.99 6.24 -25.55
CA VAL A 94 12.57 6.15 -25.94
C VAL A 94 11.84 5.13 -25.04
N ILE A 95 12.42 3.95 -24.83
CA ILE A 95 11.84 2.94 -23.94
C ILE A 95 11.70 3.50 -22.52
N GLY A 96 12.75 4.15 -22.01
CA GLY A 96 12.75 4.77 -20.69
C GLY A 96 11.69 5.87 -20.54
N LEU A 97 11.51 6.70 -21.56
CA LEU A 97 10.51 7.76 -21.58
C LEU A 97 9.08 7.18 -21.55
N ILE A 98 8.80 6.14 -22.33
CA ILE A 98 7.51 5.42 -22.30
C ILE A 98 7.25 4.84 -20.90
N MET A 99 8.26 4.18 -20.31
CA MET A 99 8.12 3.61 -18.96
C MET A 99 7.87 4.69 -17.91
N LEU A 100 8.56 5.83 -18.00
CA LEU A 100 8.37 6.97 -17.10
C LEU A 100 6.97 7.56 -17.23
N MET A 101 6.46 7.71 -18.45
CA MET A 101 5.08 8.17 -18.68
C MET A 101 4.05 7.21 -18.07
N LYS A 102 4.22 5.90 -18.28
CA LYS A 102 3.34 4.87 -17.69
C LYS A 102 3.42 4.86 -16.16
N GLY A 103 4.63 4.94 -15.60
CA GLY A 103 4.84 5.00 -14.16
C GLY A 103 4.19 6.24 -13.55
N LYS A 104 4.37 7.41 -14.17
CA LYS A 104 3.70 8.66 -13.74
C LYS A 104 2.18 8.51 -13.75
N SER A 105 1.59 7.99 -14.83
CA SER A 105 0.14 7.80 -14.93
C SER A 105 -0.39 6.86 -13.85
N ASN A 106 0.33 5.78 -13.53
CA ASN A 106 -0.08 4.85 -12.46
C ASN A 106 -0.05 5.49 -11.07
N LEU A 107 0.76 6.53 -10.86
CA LEU A 107 0.88 7.25 -9.59
C LEU A 107 -0.09 8.44 -9.48
N GLU A 108 -0.88 8.73 -10.51
CA GLU A 108 -1.86 9.81 -10.45
C GLU A 108 -2.93 9.51 -9.40
N ALA A 109 -3.27 10.53 -8.60
CA ALA A 109 -4.21 10.40 -7.49
C ALA A 109 -5.55 9.76 -7.91
N HIS A 110 -6.05 10.08 -9.11
CA HIS A 110 -7.25 9.48 -9.70
C HIS A 110 -7.16 7.94 -9.82
N ASN A 111 -5.99 7.38 -10.12
CA ASN A 111 -5.75 5.95 -10.25
C ASN A 111 -5.49 5.27 -8.90
N LEU A 112 -5.02 6.03 -7.90
CA LEU A 112 -4.77 5.54 -6.54
C LEU A 112 -6.00 5.63 -5.63
N LEU A 113 -6.97 6.49 -5.96
CA LEU A 113 -8.21 6.63 -5.22
C LEU A 113 -9.13 5.43 -5.53
N PRO A 114 -9.53 4.63 -4.52
CA PRO A 114 -10.44 3.52 -4.73
C PRO A 114 -11.84 4.05 -5.06
N GLN A 115 -12.14 4.19 -6.36
CA GLN A 115 -13.39 4.77 -6.85
C GLN A 115 -14.63 4.04 -6.32
N ARG A 116 -14.54 2.71 -6.18
CA ARG A 116 -15.60 1.88 -5.58
C ARG A 116 -15.90 2.29 -4.14
N THR A 117 -14.86 2.47 -3.32
CA THR A 117 -15.00 2.85 -1.91
C THR A 117 -15.53 4.27 -1.78
N LEU A 118 -15.04 5.21 -2.59
CA LEU A 118 -15.52 6.58 -2.59
C LEU A 118 -17.01 6.67 -2.97
N ASN A 119 -17.44 5.92 -3.98
CA ASN A 119 -18.84 5.88 -4.41
C ASN A 119 -19.75 5.25 -3.35
N SER A 120 -19.28 4.24 -2.61
CA SER A 120 -20.04 3.68 -1.48
C SER A 120 -20.17 4.68 -0.34
N LEU A 121 -19.09 5.39 0.04
CA LEU A 121 -19.15 6.42 1.09
C LEU A 121 -20.06 7.59 0.73
N GLN A 122 -20.12 7.99 -0.54
CA GLN A 122 -21.06 9.02 -1.01
C GLN A 122 -22.51 8.56 -0.88
N ARG A 123 -22.81 7.33 -1.33
CA ARG A 123 -24.16 6.75 -1.22
C ARG A 123 -24.61 6.60 0.23
N ASP A 124 -23.71 6.20 1.13
CA ASP A 124 -24.02 6.08 2.55
C ASP A 124 -24.34 7.46 3.18
N LYS A 125 -23.64 8.51 2.75
CA LYS A 125 -23.93 9.89 3.17
C LYS A 125 -25.31 10.35 2.69
N ASP A 126 -25.68 10.02 1.46
CA ASP A 126 -26.97 10.38 0.90
C ASP A 126 -28.11 9.68 1.65
N LEU A 127 -27.98 8.37 1.90
CA LEU A 127 -28.95 7.59 2.69
C LEU A 127 -29.11 8.12 4.12
N ALA A 128 -28.01 8.46 4.79
CA ALA A 128 -28.05 9.05 6.14
C ALA A 128 -28.75 10.43 6.16
N THR A 129 -28.59 11.21 5.10
CA THR A 129 -29.24 12.52 4.96
C THR A 129 -30.73 12.37 4.71
N GLU A 130 -31.12 11.40 3.88
CA GLU A 130 -32.52 11.07 3.61
C GLU A 130 -33.23 10.63 4.88
N HIS A 131 -32.65 9.70 5.65
CA HIS A 131 -33.19 9.25 6.95
C HIS A 131 -33.37 10.41 7.94
N LYS A 132 -32.42 11.35 8.00
CA LYS A 132 -32.53 12.53 8.86
C LYS A 132 -33.71 13.42 8.47
N ASN A 133 -33.96 13.58 7.17
CA ASN A 133 -35.07 14.39 6.67
C ASN A 133 -36.42 13.69 6.91
N MET A 134 -36.51 12.38 6.66
CA MET A 134 -37.71 11.59 6.97
C MET A 134 -38.05 11.64 8.47
N ALA A 135 -37.05 11.50 9.35
CA ALA A 135 -37.26 11.59 10.79
C ALA A 135 -37.79 12.97 11.19
N LYS A 136 -37.20 14.06 10.65
CA LYS A 136 -37.70 15.43 10.89
C LYS A 136 -39.15 15.63 10.45
N GLU A 137 -39.53 15.08 9.30
CA GLU A 137 -40.91 15.16 8.80
C GLU A 137 -41.89 14.35 9.66
N GLN A 138 -41.47 13.17 10.15
CA GLN A 138 -42.28 12.37 11.08
C GLN A 138 -42.52 13.12 12.39
N PHE A 139 -41.48 13.69 12.99
CA PHE A 139 -41.60 14.48 14.22
C PHE A 139 -42.47 15.74 14.03
N ALA A 140 -42.39 16.40 12.87
CA ALA A 140 -43.24 17.55 12.56
C ALA A 140 -44.73 17.16 12.45
N LYS A 141 -45.04 16.04 11.80
CA LYS A 141 -46.42 15.53 11.67
C LYS A 141 -47.01 15.10 13.01
N GLU A 142 -46.19 14.55 13.90
CA GLU A 142 -46.62 14.09 15.23
C GLU A 142 -46.88 15.24 16.21
N GLN A 143 -46.18 16.38 16.09
CA GLN A 143 -46.49 17.60 16.89
C GLN A 143 -47.74 18.37 16.41
N THR A 144 -48.22 18.13 15.18
CA THR A 144 -49.36 18.87 14.60
C THR A 144 -50.69 18.13 14.78
N ARG A 145 -50.70 16.94 15.38
CA ARG A 145 -51.88 16.16 15.74
C ARG A 145 -52.16 16.25 17.23
#